data_AF-A0A9X7W1R3-F1
#
_entry.id   AF-A0A9X7W1R3-F1
#
_cell.length_a   1.000
_cell.length_b   1.000
_cell.length_c   1.000
_cell.angle_alpha   90.00
_cell.angle_beta   90.00
_cell.angle_gamma   90.00
#
_symmetry.space_group_name_H-M   'P 1'
#
loop_
_entity.id
_entity.type
_entity.pdbx_description
1 polymer ?
#
loop_
_entity_poly.entity_id
_entity_poly.type
_entity_poly.pdbx_seq_one_letter_code
_entity_poly.pdbx_strand_id
1 'polypeptide(L)'
;MNSKKVKEGISLFQCPLCGELLEALTNVHCVTKHQLSKRELIARHGSAKYVAPRITREVQEWIRDAQIISKADFEVAQAAARNQFTRGIAR
;
A
#
# COMPACT_ATOMS: atom_id res chain seq x y z
N MET A 1 -17.90 -9.99 25.36
CA MET A 1 -17.82 -10.14 23.89
C MET A 1 -16.48 -9.57 23.44
N ASN A 2 -15.59 -10.42 22.93
CA ASN A 2 -14.19 -10.09 22.70
C ASN A 2 -14.02 -9.60 21.26
N SER A 3 -14.00 -8.27 21.08
CA SER A 3 -13.83 -7.63 19.77
C SER A 3 -12.41 -7.85 19.25
N LYS A 4 -12.20 -8.95 18.51
CA LYS A 4 -10.98 -9.15 17.72
C LYS A 4 -10.92 -8.05 16.66
N LYS A 5 -10.17 -6.97 16.94
CA LYS A 5 -9.76 -5.99 15.92
C LYS A 5 -9.02 -6.75 14.82
N VAL A 6 -9.68 -6.95 13.68
CA VAL A 6 -9.04 -7.39 12.45
C VAL A 6 -8.05 -6.29 12.09
N LYS A 7 -6.75 -6.57 12.22
CA LYS A 7 -5.71 -5.67 11.72
C LYS A 7 -5.80 -5.75 10.20
N GLU A 8 -6.40 -4.76 9.56
CA GLU A 8 -6.35 -4.54 8.11
C GLU A 8 -4.90 -4.22 7.72
N GLY A 9 -4.06 -5.25 7.69
CA GLY A 9 -2.75 -5.18 7.04
C GLY A 9 -2.95 -5.37 5.54
N ILE A 10 -2.25 -4.58 4.74
CA ILE A 10 -2.15 -4.80 3.29
C ILE A 10 -1.55 -6.19 3.08
N SER A 11 -2.38 -7.15 2.69
CA SER A 11 -1.96 -8.52 2.42
C SER A 11 -1.30 -8.59 1.05
N LEU A 12 -0.01 -8.93 1.00
CA LEU A 12 0.71 -9.14 -0.24
C LEU A 12 1.02 -10.64 -0.40
N PHE A 13 0.80 -11.17 -1.59
CA PHE A 13 1.21 -12.50 -2.00
C PHE A 13 2.48 -12.39 -2.82
N GLN A 14 3.46 -13.25 -2.52
CA GLN A 14 4.67 -13.35 -3.30
C GLN A 14 4.50 -14.43 -4.39
N CYS A 15 4.78 -14.07 -5.64
CA CYS A 15 4.84 -15.01 -6.74
C CYS A 15 5.98 -16.02 -6.49
N PRO A 16 5.72 -17.34 -6.56
CA PRO A 16 6.72 -18.36 -6.23
C PRO A 16 7.81 -18.50 -7.30
N LEU A 17 7.57 -18.00 -8.53
CA LEU A 17 8.54 -18.08 -9.62
C LEU A 17 9.48 -16.87 -9.66
N CYS A 18 8.95 -15.65 -9.61
CA CYS A 18 9.76 -14.43 -9.73
C CYS A 18 9.92 -13.61 -8.44
N GLY A 19 9.21 -13.96 -7.36
CA GLY A 19 9.29 -13.22 -6.10
C GLY A 19 8.56 -11.88 -6.06
N GLU A 20 7.85 -11.50 -7.13
CA GLU A 20 7.07 -10.25 -7.20
C GLU A 20 5.93 -10.24 -6.17
N LEU A 21 5.72 -9.10 -5.52
CA LEU A 21 4.65 -8.89 -4.54
C LEU A 21 3.39 -8.42 -5.26
N LEU A 22 2.28 -9.11 -5.03
CA LEU A 22 1.01 -8.94 -5.70
C LEU A 22 -0.11 -8.93 -4.66
N GLU A 23 -1.18 -8.17 -4.88
CA GLU A 23 -2.38 -8.26 -4.01
C GLU A 23 -3.03 -9.66 -4.08
N ALA A 24 -2.91 -10.33 -5.23
CA ALA A 24 -3.27 -11.73 -5.43
C ALA A 24 -2.45 -12.32 -6.58
N LEU A 25 -2.12 -13.61 -6.51
CA LEU A 25 -1.54 -14.31 -7.67
C LEU A 25 -2.63 -14.52 -8.73
N THR A 26 -2.58 -13.74 -9.82
CA THR A 26 -3.56 -13.79 -10.91
C THR A 26 -3.05 -14.57 -12.12
N ASN A 27 -3.98 -15.12 -12.92
CA ASN A 27 -3.62 -15.79 -14.17
C ASN A 27 -2.99 -14.80 -15.17
N VAL A 28 -3.43 -13.54 -15.16
CA VAL A 28 -2.88 -12.47 -16.01
C VAL A 28 -1.39 -12.28 -15.76
N HIS A 29 -0.96 -12.16 -14.49
CA HIS A 29 0.46 -12.08 -14.15
C HIS A 29 1.23 -13.32 -14.66
N CYS A 30 0.69 -14.52 -14.42
CA CYS A 30 1.37 -15.77 -14.78
C CYS A 30 1.58 -15.90 -16.30
N VAL A 31 0.56 -15.57 -17.10
CA VAL A 31 0.64 -15.67 -18.56
C VAL A 31 1.51 -14.56 -19.15
N THR A 32 1.39 -13.33 -18.66
CA THR A 32 2.13 -12.19 -19.22
C THR A 32 3.62 -12.23 -18.89
N LYS A 33 3.99 -12.65 -17.67
CA LYS A 33 5.39 -12.67 -17.22
C LYS A 33 6.09 -14.01 -17.49
N HIS A 34 5.38 -15.12 -17.36
CA HIS A 34 5.98 -16.46 -17.35
C HIS A 34 5.47 -17.37 -18.47
N GLN A 35 4.51 -16.93 -19.28
CA GLN A 35 3.86 -17.72 -20.32
C GLN A 35 3.28 -19.05 -19.79
N LEU A 36 2.88 -19.08 -18.52
CA LEU A 36 2.27 -20.23 -17.85
C LEU A 36 0.89 -19.85 -17.32
N SER A 37 -0.05 -20.80 -17.32
CA SER A 37 -1.27 -20.61 -16.55
C SER A 37 -0.97 -20.63 -15.04
N LYS A 38 -1.84 -19.99 -14.25
CA LYS A 38 -1.75 -20.01 -12.78
C LYS A 38 -1.69 -21.44 -12.23
N ARG A 39 -2.44 -22.38 -12.81
CA ARG A 39 -2.46 -23.78 -12.34
C ARG A 39 -1.12 -24.47 -12.59
N GLU A 40 -0.53 -24.28 -13.77
CA GLU A 40 0.78 -24.85 -14.10
C GLU A 40 1.90 -24.25 -13.26
N LEU A 41 1.86 -22.93 -13.04
CA LEU A 41 2.83 -22.25 -12.18
C LEU A 41 2.77 -22.78 -10.74
N ILE A 42 1.57 -22.97 -10.19
CA ILE A 42 1.40 -23.55 -8.85
C ILE A 42 1.86 -25.00 -8.80
N ALA A 43 1.56 -25.80 -9.82
CA ALA A 43 1.98 -27.20 -9.87
C ALA A 43 3.51 -27.37 -9.93
N ARG A 44 4.22 -26.45 -10.60
CA ARG A 44 5.67 -26.52 -10.78
C ARG A 44 6.47 -25.84 -9.67
N HIS A 45 5.98 -24.71 -9.16
CA HIS A 45 6.73 -23.84 -8.25
C HIS A 45 6.09 -23.69 -6.86
N GLY A 46 4.93 -24.31 -6.64
CA GLY A 46 4.18 -24.23 -5.39
C GLY A 46 3.21 -23.04 -5.33
N SER A 47 2.46 -22.92 -4.24
CA SER A 47 1.49 -21.83 -4.05
C SER A 47 2.16 -20.50 -3.72
N ALA A 48 1.53 -19.38 -4.09
CA ALA A 48 1.99 -18.06 -3.67
C ALA A 48 2.07 -17.95 -2.14
N LYS A 49 3.18 -17.39 -1.65
CA LYS A 49 3.42 -17.25 -0.22
C LYS A 49 2.76 -15.97 0.28
N TYR A 50 2.01 -16.07 1.37
CA TYR A 50 1.49 -14.90 2.05
C TYR A 50 2.63 -14.15 2.73
N VAL A 51 2.80 -12.88 2.37
CA VAL A 51 3.78 -11.96 2.94
C VAL A 51 3.00 -10.85 3.64
N ALA A 52 2.87 -10.97 4.96
CA ALA A 52 2.51 -9.82 5.77
C ALA A 52 3.75 -8.92 5.88
N PRO A 53 3.72 -7.67 5.41
CA PRO A 53 4.82 -6.75 5.67
C PRO A 53 4.95 -6.62 7.20
N ARG A 54 6.11 -7.05 7.72
CA ARG A 54 6.48 -6.77 9.11
C ARG A 54 6.88 -5.30 9.18
N ILE A 55 5.90 -4.43 9.40
CA ILE A 55 6.18 -3.03 9.67
C ILE A 55 6.85 -2.97 11.05
N THR A 56 8.11 -2.53 11.09
CA THR A 56 8.81 -2.32 12.36
C THR A 56 8.14 -1.19 13.12
N ARG A 57 8.28 -1.19 14.45
CA ARG A 57 7.71 -0.14 15.31
C ARG A 57 8.19 1.26 14.89
N GLU A 58 9.46 1.38 14.54
CA GLU A 58 10.07 2.63 14.03
C GLU A 58 9.38 3.13 12.76
N VAL A 59 9.09 2.24 11.81
CA VAL A 59 8.36 2.61 10.58
C VAL A 59 6.91 2.99 10.88
N GLN A 60 6.26 2.34 11.85
CA GLN A 60 4.91 2.74 12.29
C GLN A 60 4.89 4.12 12.96
N GLU A 61 5.89 4.41 13.80
CA GLU A 61 6.06 5.71 14.44
C GLU A 61 6.34 6.78 13.38
N TRP A 62 7.26 6.52 12.45
CA TRP A 62 7.54 7.42 11.32
C TRP A 62 6.30 7.71 10.46
N ILE A 63 5.50 6.70 10.09
CA ILE A 63 4.27 6.91 9.31
C ILE A 63 3.29 7.81 10.08
N ARG A 64 3.15 7.58 11.39
CA ARG A 64 2.25 8.38 12.24
C ARG A 64 2.72 9.83 12.30
N ASP A 65 4.01 10.04 12.50
CA ASP A 65 4.60 11.38 12.64
C ASP A 65 4.57 12.13 11.29
N ALA A 66 4.79 11.44 10.18
CA ALA A 66 4.72 12.02 8.84
C ALA A 66 3.30 12.48 8.45
N GLN A 67 2.25 11.92 9.04
CA GLN A 67 0.86 12.34 8.83
C GLN A 67 0.45 13.54 9.70
N ILE A 68 1.29 13.93 10.67
CA ILE A 68 1.03 15.04 11.57
C ILE A 68 1.86 16.23 11.11
N ILE A 69 1.21 17.23 10.51
CA ILE A 69 1.87 18.51 10.28
C ILE A 69 1.90 19.32 11.57
N SER A 70 2.96 20.09 11.79
CA SER A 70 3.04 20.97 12.96
C SER A 70 1.96 22.05 12.89
N LYS A 71 1.59 22.63 14.05
CA LYS A 71 0.63 23.75 14.09
C LYS A 71 1.09 24.94 13.23
N ALA A 72 2.40 25.23 13.23
CA ALA A 72 2.98 26.28 12.42
C ALA A 72 2.84 25.99 10.92
N ASP A 73 3.12 24.75 10.49
CA ASP A 73 2.96 24.34 9.09
C ASP A 73 1.49 24.37 8.66
N PHE A 74 0.58 23.99 9.57
CA PHE A 74 -0.86 24.09 9.34
C PHE A 74 -1.31 25.54 9.13
N GLU A 75 -0.86 26.48 9.98
CA GLU A 75 -1.18 27.90 9.87
C GLU A 75 -0.66 28.49 8.55
N VAL A 76 0.56 28.14 8.15
CA VAL A 76 1.15 28.55 6.86
C VAL A 76 0.36 27.97 5.68
N ALA A 77 0.03 26.67 5.70
CA ALA A 77 -0.76 26.03 4.66
C ALA A 77 -2.17 26.64 4.56
N GLN A 78 -2.80 26.95 5.70
CA GLN A 78 -4.11 27.59 5.76
C GLN A 78 -4.07 29.02 5.21
N ALA A 79 -3.04 29.80 5.53
CA ALA A 79 -2.84 31.15 5.00
C ALA A 79 -2.60 31.13 3.48
N ALA A 80 -1.80 30.18 2.99
CA ALA A 80 -1.54 29.99 1.57
C ALA A 80 -2.82 29.61 0.80
N ALA A 81 -3.63 28.69 1.33
CA ALA A 81 -4.90 28.29 0.72
C ALA A 81 -5.89 29.46 0.60
N ARG A 82 -6.01 30.32 1.63
CA ARG A 82 -6.87 31.51 1.59
C ARG A 82 -6.47 32.49 0.47
N ASN A 83 -5.17 32.68 0.26
CA ASN A 83 -4.66 33.56 -0.78
C ASN A 83 -4.85 33.00 -2.20
N GLN A 84 -4.96 31.68 -2.37
CA GLN A 84 -5.24 31.04 -3.66
C GLN A 84 -6.67 31.31 -4.14
N PHE A 85 -7.67 31.34 -3.26
CA PHE A 85 -9.06 31.64 -3.65
C PHE A 85 -9.31 33.13 -3.91
N THR A 86 -8.52 34.02 -3.30
CA THR A 86 -8.71 35.47 -3.44
C THR A 86 -8.25 35.98 -4.82
N ARG A 87 -7.31 35.29 -5.48
CA ARG A 87 -6.81 35.65 -6.83
C ARG A 87 -7.64 35.08 -7.98
N GLY A 88 -8.65 34.25 -7.70
CA GLY A 88 -9.48 33.58 -8.71
C GLY A 88 -10.82 34.25 -9.03
N ILE A 89 -11.22 35.31 -8.31
CA ILE A 89 -12.52 35.99 -8.46
C ILE A 89 -12.38 37.38 -9.12
N ALA A 90 -11.22 37.69 -9.70
CA ALA A 90 -11.02 38.88 -10.53
C ALA A 90 -10.89 38.49 -12.01
N ARG A 91 -12.01 38.08 -12.61
CA ARG A 91 -12.26 38.14 -14.06
C ARG A 91 -13.71 38.53 -14.29
#